data_AF-A0A2E0JSL7-F1
#
_entry.id   AF-A0A2E0JSL7-F1
#
_cell.length_a   1.000
_cell.length_b   1.000
_cell.length_c   1.000
_cell.angle_alpha   90.00
_cell.angle_beta   90.00
_cell.angle_gamma   90.00
#
_symmetry.space_group_name_H-M   'P 1'
#
loop_
_entity.id
_entity.type
_entity.pdbx_description
1 polymer ?
#
loop_
_entity_poly.entity_id
_entity_poly.type
_entity_poly.pdbx_seq_one_letter_code
_entity_poly.pdbx_strand_id
1 'polypeptide(L)' 'MVAEFTENEKTLLKGQGESIARKHGCSQKYVRYIILGEREINTPLAQQVYKSCKDLAEFLTPQEDQQ' A
#
# COMPACT_ATOMS: atom_id res chain seq x y z
N MET A 1 -3.46 14.70 2.66
CA MET A 1 -3.86 13.51 3.45
C MET A 1 -2.68 12.57 3.47
N VAL A 2 -2.34 11.98 4.60
CA VAL A 2 -1.27 10.96 4.72
C VAL A 2 -1.89 9.56 4.66
N ALA A 3 -1.12 8.57 4.25
CA ALA A 3 -1.63 7.21 4.18
C ALA A 3 -1.78 6.61 5.58
N GLU A 4 -2.95 6.06 5.87
CA GLU A 4 -3.20 5.32 7.11
C GLU A 4 -3.26 3.82 6.78
N PHE A 5 -2.24 3.09 7.24
CA PHE A 5 -2.16 1.64 7.21
C PHE A 5 -1.98 1.12 8.65
N THR A 6 -2.72 0.07 9.00
CA THR A 6 -2.55 -0.66 10.26
C THR A 6 -1.22 -1.42 10.27
N GLU A 7 -0.75 -1.84 11.44
CA GLU A 7 0.47 -2.65 11.54
C GLU A 7 0.37 -4.00 10.81
N ASN A 8 -0.83 -4.59 10.80
CA ASN A 8 -1.11 -5.79 10.02
C ASN A 8 -0.99 -5.52 8.52
N GLU A 9 -1.61 -4.45 8.02
CA GLU A 9 -1.50 -4.08 6.61
C GLU A 9 -0.05 -3.78 6.20
N LYS A 10 0.71 -3.07 7.05
CA LYS A 10 2.15 -2.81 6.82
C LYS A 10 2.95 -4.10 6.73
N THR A 11 2.60 -5.10 7.55
CA THR A 11 3.23 -6.42 7.54
C THR A 11 2.87 -7.22 6.29
N LEU A 12 1.60 -7.23 5.89
CA LEU A 12 1.12 -7.90 4.67
C LEU A 12 1.73 -7.30 3.40
N LEU A 13 1.87 -5.97 3.37
CA LEU A 13 2.48 -5.24 2.25
C LEU A 13 4.02 -5.30 2.25
N LYS A 14 4.64 -5.85 3.30
CA LYS A 14 6.10 -6.00 3.39
C LYS A 14 6.57 -6.97 2.32
N GLY A 15 7.37 -6.47 1.38
CA GLY A 15 7.85 -7.24 0.22
C GLY A 15 7.02 -7.05 -1.06
N GLN A 16 5.80 -6.48 -0.96
CA GLN A 16 4.94 -6.23 -2.12
C GLN A 16 5.23 -4.89 -2.84
N GLY A 17 6.12 -4.08 -2.26
CA GLY A 17 6.46 -2.76 -2.79
C GLY A 17 6.99 -2.79 -4.22
N GLU A 18 7.65 -3.86 -4.66
CA GLU A 18 8.19 -3.97 -6.02
C GLU A 18 7.06 -4.13 -7.06
N SER A 19 6.09 -4.99 -6.80
CA SER A 19 4.95 -5.23 -7.69
C SER A 19 4.12 -3.97 -7.89
N ILE A 20 3.84 -3.23 -6.80
CA ILE A 20 3.11 -1.97 -6.84
C ILE A 20 3.93 -0.88 -7.56
N ALA A 21 5.24 -0.83 -7.30
CA ALA A 21 6.14 0.11 -7.95
C ALA A 21 6.17 -0.09 -9.47
N ARG A 22 6.29 -1.34 -9.93
CA ARG A 22 6.26 -1.70 -11.35
C ARG A 22 4.93 -1.33 -12.01
N LYS A 23 3.80 -1.59 -11.34
CA LYS A 23 2.45 -1.28 -11.85
C LYS A 23 2.25 0.23 -12.11
N HIS A 24 2.81 1.08 -11.24
CA HIS A 24 2.61 2.53 -11.29
C HIS A 24 3.81 3.32 -11.84
N GLY A 25 4.86 2.63 -12.30
CA GLY A 25 6.06 3.28 -12.83
C GLY A 25 6.80 4.14 -11.80
N CYS A 26 6.79 3.76 -10.52
CA CYS A 26 7.47 4.49 -9.45
C CYS A 26 8.55 3.63 -8.79
N SER A 27 9.30 4.18 -7.82
CA SER A 27 10.32 3.42 -7.12
C SER A 27 9.72 2.63 -5.95
N GLN A 28 10.30 1.48 -5.62
CA GLN A 28 9.90 0.71 -4.43
C GLN A 28 9.99 1.56 -3.14
N LYS A 29 11.00 2.44 -3.07
CA LYS A 29 11.17 3.40 -1.98
C LYS A 29 9.98 4.37 -1.87
N TYR A 30 9.45 4.83 -3.01
CA TYR A 30 8.26 5.69 -3.06
C TYR A 30 7.03 4.99 -2.45
N VAL A 31 6.79 3.74 -2.84
CA VAL A 31 5.69 2.93 -2.28
C VAL A 31 5.88 2.72 -0.78
N ARG A 32 7.10 2.42 -0.33
CA ARG A 32 7.42 2.26 1.09
C ARG A 32 7.10 3.53 1.89
N TYR A 33 7.45 4.71 1.38
CA TYR A 33 7.13 5.97 2.07
C TYR A 33 5.63 6.24 2.18
N ILE A 34 4.86 5.83 1.18
CA ILE A 34 3.40 5.87 1.28
C ILE A 34 2.92 4.90 2.36
N ILE A 35 3.37 3.65 2.36
CA ILE A 35 2.95 2.64 3.37
C ILE A 35 3.29 3.07 4.80
N LEU A 36 4.44 3.71 5.00
CA LEU A 36 4.88 4.17 6.31
C LEU A 36 4.19 5.47 6.77
N GLY A 37 3.42 6.13 5.90
CA GLY A 37 2.85 7.45 6.19
C GLY A 37 3.88 8.58 6.18
N GLU A 38 5.08 8.33 5.65
CA GLU A 38 6.16 9.33 5.51
C GLU A 38 5.99 10.19 4.26
N ARG A 39 4.94 9.94 3.46
CA ARG A 39 4.63 10.70 2.25
C ARG A 39 3.14 11.04 2.17
N GLU A 40 2.87 12.27 1.74
CA GLU A 40 1.53 12.74 1.49
C GLU A 40 0.91 12.14 0.22
N ILE A 41 -0.38 11.82 0.31
CA ILE A 41 -1.25 11.41 -0.79
C ILE A 41 -1.93 12.66 -1.35
N ASN A 42 -1.15 13.57 -1.92
CA ASN A 42 -1.62 14.82 -2.53
C ASN A 42 -1.49 14.84 -4.06
N THR A 43 -0.88 13.80 -4.64
CA THR A 43 -0.72 13.67 -6.10
C THR A 43 -1.57 12.52 -6.64
N PRO A 44 -2.00 12.56 -7.91
CA PRO A 44 -2.73 11.46 -8.54
C PRO A 44 -1.96 10.13 -8.47
N LEU A 45 -0.65 10.17 -8.66
CA LEU A 45 0.22 8.98 -8.52
C LEU A 45 0.16 8.41 -7.09
N ALA A 46 0.30 9.26 -6.08
CA ALA A 46 0.25 8.81 -4.69
C ALA A 46 -1.12 8.21 -4.34
N GLN A 47 -2.22 8.79 -4.85
CA GLN A 47 -3.58 8.26 -4.68
C GLN A 47 -3.73 6.88 -5.32
N GLN A 48 -3.22 6.69 -6.53
CA GLN A 48 -3.26 5.40 -7.23
C GLN A 48 -2.42 4.32 -6.53
N VAL A 49 -1.22 4.69 -6.06
CA VAL A 49 -0.35 3.80 -5.28
C VAL A 49 -1.02 3.43 -3.96
N TYR A 50 -1.58 4.40 -3.23
CA TYR A 50 -2.30 4.17 -1.97
C TYR A 50 -3.47 3.21 -2.17
N LYS A 51 -4.29 3.45 -3.20
CA LYS A 51 -5.41 2.56 -3.54
C LYS A 51 -4.93 1.13 -3.82
N SER A 52 -3.89 0.97 -4.64
CA SER A 52 -3.34 -0.37 -4.93
C SER A 52 -2.75 -1.07 -3.71
N CYS A 53 -2.13 -0.33 -2.79
CA CYS A 53 -1.70 -0.88 -1.50
C CYS A 53 -2.89 -1.34 -0.66
N LYS A 54 -3.98 -0.57 -0.60
CA LYS A 54 -5.21 -0.96 0.13
C LYS A 54 -5.88 -2.17 -0.49
N ASP A 55 -6.08 -2.19 -1.81
CA ASP A 55 -6.66 -3.32 -2.54
C ASP A 55 -5.84 -4.61 -2.29
N LEU A 56 -4.50 -4.50 -2.30
CA LEU A 56 -3.63 -5.64 -2.05
C LEU A 56 -3.67 -6.09 -0.58
N ALA A 57 -3.70 -5.15 0.36
CA ALA A 57 -3.80 -5.47 1.77
C ALA A 57 -5.13 -6.17 2.08
N GLU A 58 -6.24 -5.72 1.48
CA GLU A 58 -7.55 -6.37 1.59
C GLU A 58 -7.52 -7.78 1.01
N PHE A 59 -6.92 -7.96 -0.18
CA PHE A 59 -6.77 -9.28 -0.80
C PHE A 59 -5.92 -10.26 0.02
N LEU A 60 -4.86 -9.75 0.66
CA LEU A 60 -3.95 -10.55 1.50
C LEU A 60 -4.46 -10.75 2.93
N THR A 61 -5.42 -9.94 3.37
CA THR A 61 -6.02 -10.11 4.68
C THR A 61 -6.88 -11.37 4.62
N PRO A 62 -6.56 -12.42 5.39
CA PRO A 62 -7.39 -13.59 5.44
C PRO A 62 -8.78 -13.14 5.90
N GLN A 63 -9.76 -13.23 5.01
CA GLN A 63 -11.14 -13.15 5.41
C GLN A 63 -11.35 -14.39 6.28
N GLU A 64 -11.43 -14.21 7.59
CA GLU A 64 -12.04 -15.23 8.42
C GLU A 64 -13.42 -15.47 7.81
N ASP A 65 -13.57 -16.60 7.12
CA ASP A 65 -14.86 -17.21 6.80
C ASP A 65 -15.69 -17.08 8.08
N GLN A 66 -16.67 -16.17 8.06
CA GLN A 66 -17.63 -16.06 9.14
C GLN A 66 -18.39 -17.38 9.13
N GLN A 67 -17.99 -18.27 10.05
CA GLN A 67 -18.61 -19.57 10.30
C GLN A 67 -20.11 -19.42 10.62
#